data_AF-A0A376TZ86-F1
#
_entry.id   AF-A0A376TZ86-F1
#
_cell.length_a   1.000
_cell.length_b   1.000
_cell.length_c   1.000
_cell.angle_alpha   90.00
_cell.angle_beta   90.00
_cell.angle_gamma   90.00
#
_symmetry.space_group_name_H-M   'P 1'
#
loop_
_entity.id
_entity.type
_entity.pdbx_description
1 polymer ?
#
loop_
_entity_poly.entity_id
_entity_poly.type
_entity_poly.pdbx_seq_one_letter_code
_entity_poly.pdbx_strand_id
1 'polypeptide(L)'
;MIAVPTPFKGDHEPDMTYVESAARSIAPVLKKGALVILESTSPVGSTEKMAEWLAEMRPDLTFHSRWRAGGRQHCLLPGTRVTGPGYGRAD
;
A
#
# COMPACT_ATOMS: atom_id res chain seq x y z
N MET A 1 -8.09 -3.78 -4.91
CA MET A 1 -7.63 -4.46 -3.68
C MET A 1 -6.49 -5.39 -4.05
N ILE A 2 -5.52 -5.59 -3.17
CA ILE A 2 -4.39 -6.54 -3.36
C ILE A 2 -4.57 -7.67 -2.35
N ALA A 3 -4.79 -8.88 -2.86
CA ALA A 3 -5.09 -10.09 -2.09
C ALA A 3 -4.30 -11.27 -2.67
N VAL A 4 -2.98 -11.10 -2.73
CA VAL A 4 -2.04 -12.10 -3.27
C VAL A 4 -1.49 -12.97 -2.14
N PRO A 5 -1.04 -14.21 -2.42
CA PRO A 5 -0.40 -15.04 -1.40
C PRO A 5 0.89 -14.39 -0.89
N THR A 6 1.12 -14.45 0.41
CA THR A 6 2.34 -14.01 1.10
C THR A 6 3.03 -15.22 1.72
N PRO A 7 3.61 -16.13 0.91
CA PRO A 7 4.29 -17.30 1.45
C PRO A 7 5.48 -16.86 2.30
N PHE A 8 5.89 -17.69 3.26
CA PHE A 8 7.12 -17.44 4.00
C PHE A 8 8.33 -17.94 3.21
N LYS A 9 9.43 -17.19 3.24
CA LYS A 9 10.77 -17.66 2.85
C LYS A 9 11.31 -18.58 3.95
N GLY A 10 12.31 -19.41 3.60
CA GLY A 10 13.07 -20.14 4.61
C GLY A 10 13.55 -19.16 5.69
N ASP A 11 13.32 -19.50 6.96
CA ASP A 11 13.43 -18.66 8.16
C ASP A 11 12.16 -17.89 8.62
N HIS A 12 10.97 -18.27 8.14
CA HIS A 12 9.68 -17.67 8.54
C HIS A 12 9.54 -16.17 8.21
N GLU A 13 10.33 -15.67 7.28
CA GLU A 13 10.26 -14.29 6.81
C GLU A 13 9.20 -14.15 5.71
N PRO A 14 8.23 -13.23 5.81
CA PRO A 14 7.18 -13.08 4.81
C PRO A 14 7.72 -12.64 3.45
N ASP A 15 7.34 -13.35 2.39
CA ASP A 15 7.71 -13.01 1.01
C ASP A 15 6.79 -11.91 0.46
N MET A 16 7.36 -10.72 0.32
CA MET A 16 6.67 -9.55 -0.21
C MET A 16 6.73 -9.45 -1.75
N THR A 17 7.42 -10.37 -2.44
CA THR A 17 7.58 -10.31 -3.92
C THR A 17 6.24 -10.33 -4.65
N TYR A 18 5.25 -11.08 -4.16
CA TYR A 18 3.92 -11.11 -4.74
C TYR A 18 3.17 -9.78 -4.57
N VAL A 19 3.29 -9.15 -3.39
CA VAL A 19 2.67 -7.85 -3.11
C VAL A 19 3.30 -6.76 -3.96
N GLU A 20 4.63 -6.77 -4.09
CA GLU A 20 5.35 -5.84 -4.95
C GLU A 20 4.94 -5.98 -6.41
N SER A 21 4.90 -7.21 -6.93
CA SER A 21 4.48 -7.47 -8.30
C SER A 21 3.06 -6.97 -8.57
N ALA A 22 2.13 -7.22 -7.65
CA ALA A 22 0.76 -6.74 -7.74
C ALA A 22 0.66 -5.20 -7.68
N ALA A 23 1.44 -4.56 -6.81
CA ALA A 23 1.50 -3.10 -6.73
C ALA A 23 2.01 -2.50 -8.04
N ARG A 24 3.10 -3.05 -8.60
CA ARG A 24 3.67 -2.62 -9.87
C ARG A 24 2.71 -2.86 -11.05
N SER A 25 1.95 -3.95 -11.05
CA SER A 25 0.99 -4.23 -12.14
C SER A 25 -0.20 -3.26 -12.17
N ILE A 26 -0.66 -2.77 -11.01
CA ILE A 26 -1.78 -1.83 -10.94
C ILE A 26 -1.36 -0.36 -11.12
N ALA A 27 -0.08 -0.03 -10.92
CA ALA A 27 0.43 1.34 -10.98
C ALA A 27 0.09 2.11 -12.28
N PRO A 28 0.16 1.50 -13.49
CA PRO A 28 -0.14 2.20 -14.75
C PRO A 28 -1.61 2.60 -14.90
N VAL A 29 -2.53 1.87 -14.28
CA VAL A 29 -3.97 2.11 -14.37
C VAL A 29 -4.52 2.93 -13.20
N LEU A 30 -3.66 3.25 -12.22
CA LEU A 30 -4.04 3.94 -11.01
C LEU A 30 -4.36 5.42 -11.26
N LYS A 31 -5.43 5.91 -10.62
CA LYS A 31 -5.91 7.29 -10.78
C LYS A 31 -5.98 8.00 -9.44
N LYS A 32 -5.86 9.33 -9.46
CA LYS A 32 -6.13 10.19 -8.30
C LYS A 32 -7.51 9.86 -7.72
N GLY A 33 -7.59 9.79 -6.39
CA GLY A 33 -8.81 9.46 -5.66
C GLY A 33 -9.02 7.95 -5.43
N ALA A 34 -8.20 7.08 -6.05
CA ALA A 34 -8.27 5.65 -5.79
C ALA A 34 -7.86 5.30 -4.35
N LEU A 35 -8.45 4.22 -3.83
CA LEU A 35 -8.07 3.60 -2.57
C LEU A 35 -7.50 2.21 -2.87
N VAL A 36 -6.25 1.99 -2.46
CA VAL A 36 -5.60 0.68 -2.58
C VAL A 36 -5.55 0.05 -1.19
N ILE A 37 -6.20 -1.11 -1.04
CA ILE A 37 -6.27 -1.86 0.22
C ILE A 37 -5.40 -3.11 0.07
N LEU A 38 -4.50 -3.32 1.03
CA LEU A 38 -3.74 -4.57 1.17
C LEU A 38 -4.51 -5.51 2.11
N GLU A 39 -5.03 -6.60 1.55
CA GLU A 39 -5.86 -7.58 2.26
C GLU A 39 -5.06 -8.79 2.73
N SER A 40 -3.97 -9.12 2.04
CA SER A 40 -3.07 -10.22 2.38
C SER A 40 -2.53 -10.11 3.81
N THR A 41 -2.38 -11.24 4.51
CA THR A 41 -1.66 -11.31 5.78
C THR A 41 -0.22 -10.85 5.56
N SER A 42 0.11 -9.68 6.07
CA SER A 42 1.38 -9.01 5.77
C SER A 42 2.00 -8.46 7.06
N PRO A 43 3.33 -8.40 7.17
CA PRO A 43 3.99 -7.83 8.35
C PRO A 43 3.63 -6.35 8.53
N VAL A 44 3.86 -5.85 9.75
CA VAL A 44 3.77 -4.40 10.03
C VAL A 44 4.72 -3.64 9.09
N GLY A 45 4.27 -2.51 8.54
CA GLY A 45 5.05 -1.73 7.57
C GLY A 45 4.77 -2.07 6.10
N SER A 46 3.96 -3.10 5.82
CA SER A 46 3.71 -3.54 4.44
C SER A 46 2.95 -2.51 3.59
N THR A 47 2.07 -1.73 4.21
CA THR A 47 1.31 -0.68 3.50
C THR A 47 2.19 0.52 3.16
N GLU A 48 3.12 0.86 4.04
CA GLU A 48 4.14 1.88 3.80
C GLU A 48 5.04 1.47 2.63
N LYS A 49 5.55 0.23 2.66
CA LYS A 49 6.39 -0.31 1.59
C LYS A 49 5.65 -0.38 0.24
N MET A 50 4.37 -0.77 0.26
CA MET A 50 3.53 -0.73 -0.93
C MET A 50 3.34 0.69 -1.47
N ALA A 51 3.13 1.67 -0.58
CA ALA A 51 3.02 3.07 -0.98
C ALA A 51 4.33 3.60 -1.60
N GLU A 52 5.49 3.18 -1.09
CA GLU A 52 6.80 3.52 -1.66
C GLU A 52 6.94 3.00 -3.09
N TRP A 53 6.68 1.72 -3.34
CA TRP A 53 6.73 1.15 -4.70
C TRP A 53 5.78 1.84 -5.67
N LEU A 54 4.58 2.19 -5.21
CA LEU A 54 3.62 2.91 -6.04
C LEU A 54 4.09 4.34 -6.33
N ALA A 55 4.71 5.02 -5.35
CA ALA A 55 5.28 6.35 -5.53
C ALA A 55 6.49 6.35 -6.49
N GLU A 56 7.34 5.33 -6.44
CA GLU A 56 8.43 5.12 -7.39
C GLU A 56 7.91 5.00 -8.84
N MET A 57 6.85 4.20 -9.02
CA MET A 57 6.25 3.96 -10.35
C MET A 57 5.42 5.14 -10.86
N ARG A 58 4.87 5.94 -9.96
CA ARG A 58 3.95 7.06 -10.26
C ARG A 58 4.34 8.31 -9.47
N PRO A 59 5.47 8.95 -9.82
CA PRO A 59 5.93 10.17 -9.16
C PRO A 59 4.96 11.36 -9.37
N ASP A 60 4.04 11.25 -10.32
CA ASP A 60 2.93 12.19 -10.54
C ASP A 60 1.80 12.06 -9.51
N LEU A 61 1.77 10.97 -8.73
CA LEU A 61 0.78 10.70 -7.69
C LEU A 61 1.42 10.79 -6.30
N THR A 62 0.60 11.07 -5.28
CA THR A 62 1.04 11.09 -3.89
C THR A 62 0.28 10.05 -3.09
N PHE A 63 0.98 9.30 -2.24
CA PHE A 63 0.44 8.17 -1.50
C PHE A 63 0.52 8.45 0.00
N HIS A 64 -0.63 8.43 0.67
CA HIS A 64 -0.71 8.68 2.11
C HIS A 64 -0.95 7.37 2.84
N SER A 65 0.08 6.84 3.51
CA SER A 65 -0.01 5.65 4.37
C SER A 65 -0.38 5.99 5.83
N ARG A 66 -0.43 7.28 6.19
CA ARG A 66 -0.67 7.71 7.58
C ARG A 66 -2.16 7.63 7.95
N TRP A 67 -2.55 6.51 8.56
CA TRP A 67 -3.78 6.44 9.36
C TRP A 67 -3.61 7.28 10.64
N ARG A 68 -4.59 8.12 11.01
CA ARG A 68 -4.50 8.95 12.24
C ARG A 68 -4.43 8.02 13.45
N ALA A 69 -3.37 8.16 14.25
CA ALA A 69 -3.14 7.41 15.48
C ALA A 69 -4.34 7.54 16.42
N GLY A 70 -4.99 6.41 16.72
CA GLY A 70 -6.17 6.35 17.60
C GLY A 70 -6.92 5.02 17.55
N GLY A 71 -6.75 4.21 16.50
CA GLY A 71 -7.32 2.86 16.40
C GLY A 71 -6.26 1.79 16.64
N ARG A 72 -6.53 0.86 17.57
CA ARG A 72 -5.75 -0.38 17.81
C ARG A 72 -5.35 -1.04 16.49
N GLN A 73 -4.07 -1.36 16.34
CA GLN A 73 -3.56 -2.23 15.28
C GLN A 73 -4.02 -3.65 15.56
N HIS A 74 -5.24 -3.96 15.16
CA HIS A 74 -5.70 -5.32 14.93
C HIS A 74 -5.70 -5.52 13.41
N CYS A 75 -5.34 -6.72 12.95
CA CYS A 75 -5.18 -7.09 11.54
C CYS A 75 -6.47 -6.86 10.72
N LEU A 76 -6.74 -5.60 10.34
CA LEU A 76 -7.89 -5.18 9.54
C LEU A 76 -7.39 -4.11 8.56
N LEU A 77 -6.70 -4.61 7.53
CA LEU A 77 -6.48 -4.06 6.19
C LEU A 77 -6.10 -2.56 6.11
N PRO A 78 -4.83 -2.23 6.37
CA PRO A 78 -4.29 -0.89 6.09
C PRO A 78 -4.26 -0.60 4.58
N GLY A 79 -4.90 0.49 4.17
CA GLY A 79 -4.93 0.96 2.77
C GLY A 79 -4.25 2.32 2.59
N THR A 80 -3.79 2.60 1.37
CA THR A 80 -3.21 3.89 0.98
C THR A 80 -4.17 4.65 0.06
N ARG A 81 -4.38 5.94 0.37
CA ARG A 81 -5.17 6.84 -0.47
C ARG A 81 -4.26 7.49 -1.50
N VAL A 82 -4.66 7.37 -2.77
CA VAL A 82 -3.98 8.00 -3.90
C VAL A 82 -4.49 9.42 -4.06
N THR A 83 -3.61 10.40 -3.94
CA THR A 83 -3.90 11.80 -4.16
C THR A 83 -3.10 12.33 -5.35
N GLY A 84 -3.49 13.50 -5.85
CA GLY A 84 -2.72 14.18 -6.89
C GLY A 84 -1.43 14.79 -6.33
N PRO A 85 -0.58 15.38 -7.18
CA PRO A 85 0.66 16.01 -6.76
C PRO A 85 0.31 17.16 -5.82
N GLY A 86 0.75 17.03 -4.56
CA GLY A 86 0.70 18.04 -3.49
C GLY A 86 -0.46 19.05 -3.54
N TYR A 87 -1.62 18.70 -2.95
CA TYR A 87 -2.56 19.72 -2.50
C TYR A 87 -2.88 19.46 -1.03
N GLY A 88 -2.41 20.36 -0.17
CA GLY A 88 -2.76 20.40 1.23
C GLY A 88 -4.26 20.48 1.42
N ARG A 89 -4.73 19.85 2.51
CA ARG A 89 -5.94 20.17 3.29
C ARG A 89 -7.02 20.95 2.50
N ALA A 90 -8.02 20.24 2.01
CA ALA A 90 -9.36 20.81 1.99
C ALA A 90 -9.85 20.79 3.46
N ASP A 91 -10.21 21.98 3.92
CA ASP A 91 -11.09 22.35 5.03
C ASP A 91 -11.82 21.22 5.77
#